data_AF-A0A395JM27-F1
#
_entry.id   AF-A0A395JM27-F1
#
_cell.length_a   1.000
_cell.length_b   1.000
_cell.length_c   1.000
_cell.angle_alpha   90.00
_cell.angle_beta   90.00
_cell.angle_gamma   90.00
#
_symmetry.space_group_name_H-M   'P 1'
#
loop_
_entity.id
_entity.type
_entity.pdbx_description
1 polymer ?
#
loop_
_entity_poly.entity_id
_entity_poly.type
_entity_poly.pdbx_seq_one_letter_code
_entity_poly.pdbx_strand_id
1 'polypeptide(L)'
;MNKLVLGLVATTAAFNISTAAARDSISIVGSSTVYPFATVVAERFGKSSDFKAPKVESTGSGGGLKLFCNGVGVATPDVANASRRIKSSEFEQCQANGVKDIVEVLIGFDGIVLANAKGSTAYNLTRKDIYLALAKMVPGPDGKLIENPNKTWKDVNSALPASKIEVLGPPPTSGTRDAFAELALEGGARQIADIETLRGLGADQKSEIEALVAKLGIQDAWASTVKKKGAAAKGKDIVKVIGRAVREDGAYIEAGENDNLIVNKLVANPNALGIFGFSFLDQNSDMVQGSVIDGMAPTFDAIAAGDYKVSRPLYFYVKKAHIGTVPGIEEFLNAFISEDAIGEDGYLVDKGLIPLDADKYKEMAVGAKALTNLAL
;
A
#
# COMPACT_ATOMS: atom_id res chain seq x y z
N MET A 1 -4.91 -87.32 -13.78
CA MET A 1 -4.09 -86.34 -14.53
C MET A 1 -4.85 -85.03 -14.57
N ASN A 2 -4.42 -84.05 -13.77
CA ASN A 2 -4.98 -82.70 -13.69
C ASN A 2 -4.83 -81.96 -15.02
N LYS A 3 -5.91 -81.38 -15.55
CA LYS A 3 -5.84 -80.31 -16.53
C LYS A 3 -5.99 -78.97 -15.78
N LEU A 4 -4.91 -78.19 -15.78
CA LEU A 4 -4.92 -76.79 -15.37
C LEU A 4 -5.82 -76.00 -16.33
N VAL A 5 -6.73 -75.20 -15.78
CA VAL A 5 -7.36 -74.07 -16.47
C VAL A 5 -6.80 -72.82 -15.79
N LEU A 6 -5.90 -72.12 -16.48
CA LEU A 6 -5.45 -70.78 -16.08
C LEU A 6 -6.58 -69.79 -16.37
N GLY A 7 -7.19 -69.25 -15.33
CA GLY A 7 -8.07 -68.09 -15.42
C GLY A 7 -7.24 -66.81 -15.36
N LEU A 8 -7.23 -66.04 -16.46
CA LEU A 8 -6.64 -64.71 -16.54
C LEU A 8 -7.61 -63.72 -15.85
N VAL A 9 -7.34 -63.32 -14.61
CA VAL A 9 -8.07 -62.22 -13.95
C VAL A 9 -7.36 -60.92 -14.30
N ALA A 10 -7.93 -60.16 -15.23
CA ALA A 10 -7.51 -58.80 -15.52
C ALA A 10 -7.96 -57.88 -14.37
N THR A 11 -7.02 -57.47 -13.52
CA THR A 11 -7.20 -56.41 -12.53
C THR A 11 -7.23 -55.05 -13.23
N THR A 12 -8.41 -54.51 -13.49
CA THR A 12 -8.57 -53.10 -13.86
C THR A 12 -8.24 -52.24 -12.66
N ALA A 13 -7.03 -51.69 -12.60
CA ALA A 13 -6.69 -50.61 -11.68
C ALA A 13 -7.49 -49.36 -12.09
N ALA A 14 -8.57 -49.07 -11.36
CA ALA A 14 -9.25 -47.80 -11.47
C ALA A 14 -8.32 -46.70 -10.92
N PHE A 15 -7.65 -45.99 -11.82
CA PHE A 15 -7.01 -44.73 -11.48
C PHE A 15 -8.10 -43.73 -11.13
N ASN A 16 -8.32 -43.50 -9.83
CA ASN A 16 -9.05 -42.33 -9.37
C ASN A 16 -8.20 -41.09 -9.71
N ILE A 17 -8.41 -40.54 -10.90
CA ILE A 17 -7.95 -39.19 -11.21
C ILE A 17 -8.87 -38.28 -10.39
N SER A 18 -8.43 -37.92 -9.19
CA SER A 18 -9.02 -36.81 -8.46
C SER A 18 -8.77 -35.55 -9.28
N THR A 19 -9.72 -35.19 -10.15
CA THR A 19 -9.78 -33.86 -10.75
C THR A 19 -9.87 -32.88 -9.59
N ALA A 20 -8.79 -32.16 -9.30
CA ALA A 20 -8.82 -31.06 -8.36
C ALA A 20 -9.89 -30.08 -8.86
N ALA A 21 -11.03 -30.02 -8.18
CA ALA A 21 -12.10 -29.11 -8.53
C ALA A 21 -11.53 -27.68 -8.46
N ALA A 22 -11.58 -26.96 -9.57
CA ALA A 22 -11.25 -25.55 -9.57
C ALA A 22 -12.18 -24.83 -8.58
N ARG A 23 -11.62 -23.87 -7.84
CA ARG A 23 -12.42 -23.02 -6.95
C ARG A 23 -13.45 -22.25 -7.78
N ASP A 24 -14.62 -22.00 -7.18
CA ASP A 24 -15.75 -21.30 -7.80
C ASP A 24 -15.77 -19.79 -7.47
N SER A 25 -14.69 -19.28 -6.87
CA SER A 25 -14.53 -17.86 -6.51
C SER A 25 -13.09 -17.43 -6.69
N ILE A 26 -12.92 -16.20 -7.17
CA ILE A 26 -11.60 -15.58 -7.35
C ILE A 26 -10.98 -15.28 -5.98
N SER A 27 -9.69 -15.55 -5.80
CA SER A 27 -8.91 -15.21 -4.62
C SER A 27 -7.92 -14.10 -4.92
N ILE A 28 -8.03 -13.01 -4.17
CA ILE A 28 -7.24 -11.80 -4.33
C ILE A 28 -6.49 -11.54 -3.02
N VAL A 29 -5.18 -11.37 -3.11
CA VAL A 29 -4.34 -11.02 -1.95
C VAL A 29 -3.54 -9.76 -2.23
N GLY A 30 -3.16 -9.01 -1.19
CA GLY A 30 -2.08 -8.04 -1.34
C GLY A 30 -2.16 -6.81 -0.46
N SER A 31 -1.85 -5.67 -1.05
CA SER A 31 -1.77 -4.35 -0.44
C SER A 31 -2.98 -3.99 0.42
N SER A 32 -2.73 -3.53 1.65
CA SER A 32 -3.73 -2.89 2.51
C SER A 32 -4.30 -1.62 1.89
N THR A 33 -3.53 -0.94 1.04
CA THR A 33 -3.98 0.25 0.29
C THR A 33 -4.97 -0.10 -0.80
N VAL A 34 -4.73 -1.19 -1.53
CA VAL A 34 -5.56 -1.55 -2.68
C VAL A 34 -6.77 -2.37 -2.23
N TYR A 35 -6.69 -2.97 -1.04
CA TYR A 35 -7.77 -3.71 -0.40
C TYR A 35 -9.14 -3.01 -0.44
N PRO A 36 -9.31 -1.74 0.02
CA PRO A 36 -10.63 -1.09 -0.03
C PRO A 36 -11.17 -0.94 -1.46
N PHE A 37 -10.33 -0.61 -2.44
CA PHE A 37 -10.77 -0.52 -3.84
C PHE A 37 -11.19 -1.89 -4.38
N ALA A 38 -10.36 -2.91 -4.16
CA ALA A 38 -10.64 -4.27 -4.64
C ALA A 38 -11.89 -4.87 -4.00
N THR A 39 -12.16 -4.60 -2.73
CA THR A 39 -13.38 -5.03 -2.05
C THR A 39 -14.62 -4.39 -2.65
N VAL A 40 -14.60 -3.08 -2.96
CA VAL A 40 -15.74 -2.40 -3.59
C VAL A 40 -16.05 -3.00 -4.97
N VAL A 41 -15.02 -3.23 -5.80
CA VAL A 41 -15.21 -3.87 -7.12
C VAL A 41 -15.71 -5.29 -6.95
N ALA A 42 -15.14 -6.08 -6.02
CA ALA A 42 -15.54 -7.47 -5.78
C ALA A 42 -17.01 -7.59 -5.35
N GLU A 43 -17.46 -6.72 -4.46
CA GLU A 43 -18.87 -6.68 -4.01
C GLU A 43 -19.81 -6.27 -5.14
N ARG A 44 -19.46 -5.25 -5.92
CA ARG A 44 -20.27 -4.83 -7.08
C ARG A 44 -20.35 -5.94 -8.11
N PHE A 45 -19.21 -6.53 -8.47
CA PHE A 45 -19.12 -7.65 -9.41
C PHE A 45 -19.98 -8.84 -9.00
N GLY A 46 -19.94 -9.25 -7.73
CA GLY A 46 -20.78 -10.35 -7.23
C GLY A 46 -22.27 -10.02 -7.16
N LYS A 47 -22.66 -8.73 -7.18
CA LYS A 47 -24.06 -8.29 -7.23
C LYS A 47 -24.57 -8.09 -8.66
N SER A 48 -23.70 -7.76 -9.60
CA SER A 48 -24.05 -7.39 -10.97
C SER A 48 -23.71 -8.45 -12.02
N SER A 49 -23.21 -9.62 -11.62
CA SER A 49 -22.84 -10.71 -12.51
C SER A 49 -23.34 -12.06 -11.97
N ASP A 50 -23.24 -13.10 -12.79
CA ASP A 50 -23.54 -14.49 -12.39
C ASP A 50 -22.39 -15.14 -11.60
N PHE A 51 -21.29 -14.44 -11.39
CA PHE A 51 -20.11 -14.95 -10.67
C PHE A 51 -20.17 -14.62 -9.17
N LYS A 52 -19.53 -15.46 -8.36
CA LYS A 52 -19.36 -15.18 -6.93
C LYS A 52 -18.44 -13.98 -6.73
N ALA A 53 -18.75 -13.17 -5.72
CA ALA A 53 -17.86 -12.10 -5.27
C ALA A 53 -16.46 -12.66 -4.94
N PRO A 54 -15.38 -12.07 -5.48
CA PRO A 54 -14.01 -12.42 -5.12
C PRO A 54 -13.75 -12.33 -3.61
N LYS A 55 -12.92 -13.23 -3.11
CA LYS A 55 -12.41 -13.19 -1.73
C LYS A 55 -11.16 -12.34 -1.71
N VAL A 56 -11.23 -11.19 -1.04
CA VAL A 56 -10.13 -10.23 -0.94
C VAL A 56 -9.49 -10.33 0.45
N GLU A 57 -8.17 -10.50 0.51
CA GLU A 57 -7.40 -10.57 1.74
C GLU A 57 -6.22 -9.58 1.75
N SER A 58 -6.11 -8.81 2.83
CA SER A 58 -4.98 -7.90 3.04
C SER A 58 -3.79 -8.64 3.64
N THR A 59 -2.69 -8.75 2.88
CA THR A 59 -1.45 -9.44 3.26
C THR A 59 -0.20 -8.57 3.08
N GLY A 60 -0.39 -7.32 2.64
CA GLY A 60 0.65 -6.38 2.20
C GLY A 60 1.23 -6.74 0.83
N SER A 61 1.63 -5.74 0.03
CA SER A 61 2.07 -5.94 -1.37
C SER A 61 3.13 -7.04 -1.53
N GLY A 62 4.17 -7.05 -0.68
CA GLY A 62 5.22 -8.08 -0.75
C GLY A 62 4.78 -9.46 -0.23
N GLY A 63 3.86 -9.51 0.75
CA GLY A 63 3.30 -10.76 1.25
C GLY A 63 2.37 -11.39 0.22
N GLY A 64 1.48 -10.58 -0.37
CA GLY A 64 0.56 -11.00 -1.43
C GLY A 64 1.28 -11.46 -2.69
N LEU A 65 2.27 -10.70 -3.17
CA LEU A 65 3.10 -11.13 -4.32
C LEU A 65 3.82 -12.45 -4.04
N LYS A 66 4.34 -12.65 -2.82
CA LYS A 66 4.94 -13.93 -2.43
C LYS A 66 3.92 -15.08 -2.50
N LEU A 67 2.70 -14.89 -1.98
CA LEU A 67 1.64 -15.91 -2.04
C LEU A 67 1.20 -16.19 -3.49
N PHE A 68 1.01 -15.14 -4.28
CA PHE A 68 0.66 -15.22 -5.70
C PHE A 68 1.72 -15.98 -6.51
N CYS A 69 3.00 -15.74 -6.24
CA CYS A 69 4.12 -16.36 -6.94
C CYS A 69 4.53 -17.74 -6.41
N ASN A 70 3.79 -18.33 -5.47
CA ASN A 70 4.08 -19.68 -4.95
C ASN A 70 3.65 -20.82 -5.89
N GLY A 71 3.11 -20.51 -7.07
CA GLY A 71 2.78 -21.49 -8.11
C GLY A 71 1.44 -21.23 -8.80
N VAL A 72 1.00 -22.19 -9.61
CA VAL A 72 -0.25 -22.11 -10.40
C VAL A 72 -1.35 -23.03 -9.86
N GLY A 73 -1.12 -23.74 -8.75
CA GLY A 73 -2.12 -24.64 -8.17
C GLY A 73 -3.33 -23.89 -7.59
N VAL A 74 -4.45 -24.60 -7.42
CA VAL A 74 -5.74 -24.06 -6.90
C VAL A 74 -5.65 -23.43 -5.50
N ALA A 75 -4.61 -23.78 -4.73
CA ALA A 75 -4.35 -23.21 -3.40
C ALA A 75 -3.65 -21.83 -3.46
N THR A 76 -3.19 -21.40 -4.63
CA THR A 76 -2.51 -20.10 -4.81
C THR A 76 -3.50 -19.03 -5.24
N PRO A 77 -3.33 -17.74 -4.87
CA PRO A 77 -4.20 -16.67 -5.31
C PRO A 77 -4.22 -16.49 -6.84
N ASP A 78 -5.36 -16.05 -7.38
CA ASP A 78 -5.54 -15.70 -8.81
C ASP A 78 -4.92 -14.34 -9.13
N VAL A 79 -4.99 -13.45 -8.15
CA VAL A 79 -4.66 -12.05 -8.30
C VAL A 79 -3.82 -11.58 -7.12
N ALA A 80 -2.79 -10.78 -7.41
CA ALA A 80 -2.12 -9.95 -6.42
C ALA A 80 -2.41 -8.47 -6.69
N ASN A 81 -2.84 -7.73 -5.68
CA ASN A 81 -2.85 -6.28 -5.73
C ASN A 81 -1.64 -5.69 -5.00
N ALA A 82 -1.11 -4.56 -5.45
CA ALA A 82 0.10 -3.98 -4.89
C ALA A 82 0.10 -2.45 -4.95
N SER A 83 0.65 -1.81 -3.93
CA SER A 83 0.87 -0.36 -3.87
C SER A 83 2.27 0.07 -4.35
N ARG A 84 2.85 -0.75 -5.23
CA ARG A 84 4.11 -0.53 -5.96
C ARG A 84 4.21 -1.57 -7.08
N ARG A 85 5.07 -1.31 -8.05
CA ARG A 85 5.38 -2.30 -9.08
C ARG A 85 6.01 -3.56 -8.46
N ILE A 86 5.76 -4.72 -9.05
CA ILE A 86 6.46 -5.97 -8.75
C ILE A 86 7.96 -5.78 -9.03
N LYS A 87 8.82 -6.34 -8.16
CA LYS A 87 10.28 -6.26 -8.33
C LYS A 87 10.78 -7.37 -9.25
N SER A 88 11.91 -7.15 -9.91
CA SER A 88 12.58 -8.18 -10.72
C SER A 88 12.80 -9.48 -9.93
N SER A 89 13.27 -9.42 -8.69
CA SER A 89 13.46 -10.62 -7.86
C SER A 89 12.16 -11.30 -7.44
N GLU A 90 11.06 -10.56 -7.31
CA GLU A 90 9.74 -11.15 -7.06
C GLU A 90 9.23 -11.84 -8.33
N PHE A 91 9.35 -11.19 -9.48
CA PHE A 91 8.99 -11.75 -10.77
C PHE A 91 9.79 -13.01 -11.10
N GLU A 92 11.11 -13.00 -10.92
CA GLU A 92 11.98 -14.17 -11.06
C GLU A 92 11.52 -15.32 -10.17
N GLN A 93 11.07 -15.04 -8.95
CA GLN A 93 10.46 -16.06 -8.08
C GLN A 93 9.16 -16.61 -8.68
N CYS A 94 8.30 -15.77 -9.25
CA CYS A 94 7.09 -16.23 -9.96
C CYS A 94 7.48 -17.16 -11.12
N GLN A 95 8.47 -16.74 -11.92
CA GLN A 95 8.97 -17.53 -13.05
C GLN A 95 9.54 -18.88 -12.58
N ALA A 96 10.34 -18.91 -11.53
CA ALA A 96 10.91 -20.13 -10.97
C ALA A 96 9.83 -21.13 -10.48
N ASN A 97 8.71 -20.61 -9.97
CA ASN A 97 7.59 -21.39 -9.47
C ASN A 97 6.51 -21.67 -10.55
N GLY A 98 6.80 -21.42 -11.82
CA GLY A 98 5.90 -21.74 -12.94
C GLY A 98 4.78 -20.74 -13.20
N VAL A 99 4.75 -19.61 -12.48
CA VAL A 99 3.85 -18.48 -12.77
C VAL A 99 4.49 -17.65 -13.89
N LYS A 100 4.39 -18.16 -15.13
CA LYS A 100 5.07 -17.62 -16.31
C LYS A 100 4.38 -16.39 -16.89
N ASP A 101 3.07 -16.49 -17.07
CA ASP A 101 2.24 -15.50 -17.74
C ASP A 101 1.46 -14.67 -16.72
N ILE A 102 1.85 -13.42 -16.55
CA ILE A 102 1.26 -12.47 -15.58
C ILE A 102 0.78 -11.25 -16.38
N VAL A 103 -0.46 -10.82 -16.19
CA VAL A 103 -0.93 -9.50 -16.65
C VAL A 103 -0.65 -8.48 -15.57
N GLU A 104 0.02 -7.38 -15.89
CA GLU A 104 0.21 -6.22 -15.01
C GLU A 104 -0.76 -5.11 -15.42
N VAL A 105 -1.43 -4.52 -14.44
CA VAL A 105 -2.41 -3.46 -14.63
C VAL A 105 -2.08 -2.33 -13.67
N LEU A 106 -1.73 -1.15 -14.19
CA LEU A 106 -1.66 0.07 -13.40
C LEU A 106 -3.08 0.60 -13.23
N ILE A 107 -3.65 0.55 -12.02
CA ILE A 107 -5.06 0.93 -11.81
C ILE A 107 -5.24 2.41 -11.45
N GLY A 108 -4.16 3.13 -11.18
CA GLY A 108 -4.17 4.53 -10.77
C GLY A 108 -3.11 4.81 -9.72
N PHE A 109 -3.33 5.88 -8.96
CA PHE A 109 -2.43 6.32 -7.90
C PHE A 109 -3.16 6.52 -6.57
N ASP A 110 -2.40 6.49 -5.50
CA ASP A 110 -2.78 6.91 -4.15
C ASP A 110 -1.89 8.09 -3.79
N GLY A 111 -2.45 9.17 -3.26
CA GLY A 111 -1.73 10.39 -2.93
C GLY A 111 -2.29 11.01 -1.66
N ILE A 112 -1.40 11.29 -0.70
CA ILE A 112 -1.77 11.91 0.58
C ILE A 112 -1.19 13.32 0.65
N VAL A 113 -2.03 14.26 1.08
CA VAL A 113 -1.65 15.66 1.19
C VAL A 113 -1.55 16.08 2.64
N LEU A 114 -0.74 17.11 2.87
CA LEU A 114 -0.82 17.93 4.06
C LEU A 114 -1.28 19.31 3.61
N ALA A 115 -2.47 19.74 4.01
CA ALA A 115 -3.13 20.92 3.47
C ALA A 115 -3.62 21.86 4.57
N ASN A 116 -3.89 23.11 4.24
CA ASN A 116 -4.49 24.09 5.14
C ASN A 116 -5.51 24.96 4.39
N ALA A 117 -6.23 25.81 5.13
CA ALA A 117 -7.20 26.72 4.53
C ALA A 117 -6.54 27.60 3.45
N LYS A 118 -7.27 27.83 2.36
CA LYS A 118 -6.80 28.71 1.29
C LYS A 118 -6.69 30.13 1.81
N GLY A 119 -5.60 30.82 1.45
CA GLY A 119 -5.29 32.17 1.93
C GLY A 119 -4.53 32.22 3.26
N SER A 120 -4.37 31.08 3.94
CA SER A 120 -3.42 30.96 5.06
C SER A 120 -1.98 30.86 4.56
N THR A 121 -1.02 30.95 5.49
CA THR A 121 0.41 30.72 5.21
C THR A 121 0.62 29.38 4.50
N ALA A 122 1.23 29.41 3.32
CA ALA A 122 1.62 28.21 2.61
C ALA A 122 2.85 27.57 3.27
N TYR A 123 2.90 26.25 3.29
CA TYR A 123 3.99 25.48 3.87
C TYR A 123 4.84 24.85 2.78
N ASN A 124 6.17 25.01 2.90
CA ASN A 124 7.15 24.27 2.13
C ASN A 124 7.93 23.39 3.11
N LEU A 125 7.65 22.10 3.06
CA LEU A 125 8.12 21.12 4.03
C LEU A 125 8.98 20.07 3.33
N THR A 126 9.93 19.52 4.05
CA THR A 126 10.51 18.23 3.71
C THR A 126 9.77 17.13 4.45
N ARG A 127 9.85 15.88 3.98
CA ARG A 127 9.36 14.74 4.77
C ARG A 127 10.09 14.62 6.11
N LYS A 128 11.35 15.07 6.20
CA LYS A 128 12.06 15.16 7.47
C LYS A 128 11.40 16.15 8.43
N ASP A 129 10.96 17.32 7.96
CA ASP A 129 10.21 18.27 8.79
C ASP A 129 8.91 17.63 9.28
N ILE A 130 8.18 16.92 8.41
CA ILE A 130 6.95 16.22 8.77
C ILE A 130 7.20 15.14 9.84
N TYR A 131 8.27 14.34 9.68
CA TYR A 131 8.68 13.35 10.67
C TYR A 131 9.02 14.00 12.02
N LEU A 132 9.84 15.05 12.01
CA LEU A 132 10.21 15.78 13.22
C LEU A 132 9.03 16.49 13.89
N ALA A 133 7.99 16.86 13.14
CA ALA A 133 6.77 17.47 13.66
C ALA A 133 5.82 16.43 14.29
N LEU A 134 5.62 15.28 13.62
CA LEU A 134 4.47 14.40 13.89
C LEU A 134 4.82 13.00 14.39
N ALA A 135 6.08 12.56 14.28
CA ALA A 135 6.47 11.27 14.83
C ALA A 135 6.41 11.27 16.36
N LYS A 136 6.09 10.13 16.95
CA LYS A 136 6.09 9.92 18.41
C LYS A 136 7.48 10.12 19.00
N MET A 137 8.49 9.58 18.30
CA MET A 137 9.89 9.63 18.72
C MET A 137 10.74 10.26 17.63
N VAL A 138 11.66 11.14 18.02
CA VAL A 138 12.58 11.86 17.12
C VAL A 138 14.00 11.87 17.70
N PRO A 139 15.06 12.08 16.90
CA PRO A 139 16.42 12.16 17.41
C PRO A 139 16.59 13.32 18.42
N GLY A 140 17.07 12.99 19.61
CA GLY A 140 17.49 13.93 20.64
C GLY A 140 18.94 14.41 20.44
N PRO A 141 19.44 15.29 21.34
CA PRO A 141 20.78 15.86 21.23
C PRO A 141 21.93 14.83 21.24
N ASP A 142 21.73 13.69 21.90
CA ASP A 142 22.70 12.59 21.98
C ASP A 142 22.54 11.55 20.85
N GLY A 143 21.61 11.79 19.92
CA GLY A 143 21.30 10.90 18.79
C GLY A 143 20.33 9.76 19.13
N LYS A 144 19.96 9.56 20.40
CA LYS A 144 18.90 8.60 20.76
C LYS A 144 17.54 9.14 20.38
N LEU A 145 16.60 8.25 20.12
CA LEU A 145 15.22 8.66 19.92
C LEU A 145 14.57 8.99 21.27
N ILE A 146 14.01 10.20 21.36
CA ILE A 146 13.28 10.72 22.52
C ILE A 146 11.84 11.05 22.13
N GLU A 147 10.95 11.18 23.12
CA GLU A 147 9.60 11.71 22.87
C GLU A 147 9.68 13.07 22.19
N ASN A 148 8.80 13.30 21.21
CA ASN A 148 8.87 14.48 20.36
C ASN A 148 8.67 15.79 21.17
N PRO A 149 9.71 16.62 21.33
CA PRO A 149 9.63 17.82 22.15
C PRO A 149 9.04 19.01 21.39
N ASN A 150 8.97 18.95 20.05
CA ASN A 150 8.62 20.08 19.20
C ASN A 150 7.16 20.47 19.42
N LYS A 151 6.89 21.76 19.69
CA LYS A 151 5.53 22.29 19.91
C LYS A 151 5.12 23.28 18.83
N THR A 152 6.08 23.93 18.17
CA THR A 152 5.88 24.86 17.06
C THR A 152 6.60 24.38 15.81
N TRP A 153 6.15 24.82 14.64
CA TRP A 153 6.84 24.50 13.38
C TRP A 153 8.26 25.07 13.33
N LYS A 154 8.52 26.20 14.02
CA LYS A 154 9.86 26.76 14.17
C LYS A 154 10.81 25.89 14.99
N ASP A 155 10.29 25.10 15.95
CA ASP A 155 11.10 24.14 16.71
C ASP A 155 11.62 23.02 15.80
N VAL A 156 10.83 22.64 14.78
CA VAL A 156 11.17 21.63 13.79
C VAL A 156 12.22 22.15 12.81
N ASN A 157 12.00 23.36 12.29
CA ASN A 157 12.87 23.99 11.32
C ASN A 157 12.74 25.51 11.44
N SER A 158 13.86 26.19 11.70
CA SER A 158 13.88 27.63 11.98
C SER A 158 13.34 28.53 10.85
N ALA A 159 13.24 28.01 9.62
CA ALA A 159 12.64 28.71 8.48
C ALA A 159 11.11 28.62 8.44
N LEU A 160 10.50 27.75 9.25
CA LEU A 160 9.05 27.57 9.35
C LEU A 160 8.45 28.55 10.38
N PRO A 161 7.13 28.83 10.30
CA PRO A 161 6.48 29.77 11.21
C PRO A 161 6.52 29.32 12.68
N ALA A 162 6.48 30.28 13.61
CA ALA A 162 6.39 30.00 15.05
C ALA A 162 4.97 29.55 15.50
N SER A 163 4.11 29.14 14.57
CA SER A 163 2.79 28.63 14.88
C SER A 163 2.88 27.27 15.56
N LYS A 164 1.93 27.02 16.47
CA LYS A 164 1.76 25.73 17.13
C LYS A 164 1.57 24.62 16.09
N ILE A 165 2.16 23.45 16.33
CA ILE A 165 1.89 22.26 15.53
C ILE A 165 0.50 21.76 15.91
N GLU A 166 -0.44 21.92 14.99
CA GLU A 166 -1.81 21.43 15.11
C GLU A 166 -2.21 20.81 13.77
N VAL A 167 -2.23 19.47 13.73
CA VAL A 167 -2.49 18.70 12.53
C VAL A 167 -3.70 17.81 12.73
N LEU A 168 -4.75 18.07 11.97
CA LEU A 168 -5.95 17.24 11.93
C LEU A 168 -5.69 16.05 11.02
N GLY A 169 -6.06 14.84 11.44
CA GLY A 169 -5.89 13.68 10.58
C GLY A 169 -6.81 12.54 10.95
N PRO A 170 -6.86 11.50 10.11
CA PRO A 170 -7.75 10.38 10.35
C PRO A 170 -7.24 9.48 11.50
N PRO A 171 -8.09 8.59 12.06
CA PRO A 171 -7.75 7.74 13.20
C PRO A 171 -6.81 6.58 12.81
N PRO A 172 -6.29 5.78 13.77
CA PRO A 172 -5.33 4.70 13.51
C PRO A 172 -5.84 3.59 12.60
N THR A 173 -7.17 3.47 12.45
CA THR A 173 -7.85 2.50 11.59
C THR A 173 -7.87 2.90 10.12
N SER A 174 -7.48 4.15 9.81
CA SER A 174 -7.62 4.72 8.48
C SER A 174 -6.50 4.33 7.53
N GLY A 175 -6.87 3.92 6.31
CA GLY A 175 -5.91 3.68 5.23
C GLY A 175 -5.11 4.93 4.84
N THR A 176 -5.74 6.11 4.91
CA THR A 176 -5.09 7.42 4.69
C THR A 176 -3.98 7.67 5.71
N ARG A 177 -4.21 7.34 7.00
CA ARG A 177 -3.19 7.46 8.04
C ARG A 177 -2.05 6.46 7.85
N ASP A 178 -2.36 5.20 7.49
CA ASP A 178 -1.33 4.19 7.22
C ASP A 178 -0.45 4.61 6.03
N ALA A 179 -1.06 5.09 4.94
CA ALA A 179 -0.37 5.63 3.78
C ALA A 179 0.51 6.84 4.14
N PHE A 180 -0.01 7.79 4.93
CA PHE A 180 0.76 8.93 5.41
C PHE A 180 1.96 8.50 6.26
N ALA A 181 1.74 7.60 7.21
CA ALA A 181 2.80 7.11 8.09
C ALA A 181 3.90 6.38 7.30
N GLU A 182 3.54 5.64 6.25
CA GLU A 182 4.50 4.99 5.37
C GLU A 182 5.24 5.96 4.44
N LEU A 183 4.52 6.82 3.73
CA LEU A 183 5.10 7.62 2.64
C LEU A 183 5.76 8.90 3.14
N ALA A 184 5.15 9.57 4.13
CA ALA A 184 5.65 10.80 4.72
C ALA A 184 6.53 10.53 5.94
N LEU A 185 6.00 9.90 7.00
CA LEU A 185 6.74 9.77 8.27
C LEU A 185 7.93 8.82 8.15
N GLU A 186 7.73 7.59 7.68
CA GLU A 186 8.85 6.68 7.47
C GLU A 186 9.80 7.21 6.39
N GLY A 187 9.27 7.89 5.36
CA GLY A 187 10.06 8.60 4.35
C GLY A 187 10.97 9.67 4.96
N GLY A 188 10.50 10.42 5.95
CA GLY A 188 11.28 11.41 6.70
C GLY A 188 12.25 10.79 7.69
N ALA A 189 11.84 9.73 8.38
CA ALA A 189 12.69 8.98 9.31
C ALA A 189 13.93 8.42 8.58
N ARG A 190 13.77 7.95 7.34
CA ARG A 190 14.87 7.48 6.47
C ARG A 190 15.86 8.58 6.07
N GLN A 191 15.57 9.85 6.32
CA GLN A 191 16.55 10.93 6.14
C GLN A 191 17.48 11.07 7.36
N ILE A 192 17.28 10.28 8.41
CA ILE A 192 18.19 10.15 9.55
C ILE A 192 19.16 9.00 9.27
N ALA A 193 20.46 9.30 9.21
CA ALA A 193 21.49 8.37 8.74
C ALA A 193 21.50 7.02 9.47
N ASP A 194 21.37 7.02 10.80
CA ASP A 194 21.35 5.78 11.59
C ASP A 194 20.08 4.96 11.36
N ILE A 195 18.93 5.61 11.15
CA ILE A 195 17.66 4.93 10.83
C ILE A 195 17.75 4.29 9.44
N GLU A 196 18.34 4.99 8.47
CA GLU A 196 18.53 4.45 7.12
C GLU A 196 19.53 3.29 7.09
N THR A 197 20.62 3.42 7.84
CA THR A 197 21.60 2.33 8.01
C THR A 197 20.92 1.10 8.61
N LEU A 198 20.13 1.28 9.69
CA LEU A 198 19.36 0.20 10.29
C LEU A 198 18.41 -0.44 9.27
N ARG A 199 17.66 0.35 8.50
CA ARG A 199 16.70 -0.16 7.51
C ARG A 199 17.32 -1.15 6.53
N GLY A 200 18.56 -0.92 6.13
CA GLY A 200 19.30 -1.75 5.17
C GLY A 200 19.70 -3.14 5.69
N LEU A 201 19.71 -3.34 7.01
CA LEU A 201 20.23 -4.57 7.61
C LEU A 201 19.28 -5.76 7.47
N GLY A 202 19.86 -6.88 7.00
CA GLY A 202 19.22 -8.19 6.94
C GLY A 202 19.02 -8.81 8.33
N ALA A 203 18.19 -9.86 8.41
CA ALA A 203 17.94 -10.55 9.68
C ALA A 203 19.15 -11.36 10.17
N ASP A 204 20.07 -11.66 9.26
CA ASP A 204 21.37 -12.30 9.45
C ASP A 204 22.42 -11.35 10.07
N GLN A 205 22.27 -10.03 9.92
CA GLN A 205 23.17 -9.01 10.47
C GLN A 205 22.76 -8.59 11.89
N LYS A 206 22.62 -9.59 12.78
CA LYS A 206 22.04 -9.40 14.12
C LYS A 206 22.86 -8.44 14.98
N SER A 207 24.19 -8.56 14.96
CA SER A 207 25.08 -7.76 15.81
C SER A 207 25.09 -6.28 15.41
N GLU A 208 25.00 -5.99 14.11
CA GLU A 208 24.88 -4.64 13.58
C GLU A 208 23.53 -4.01 13.93
N ILE A 209 22.45 -4.80 13.88
CA ILE A 209 21.12 -4.38 14.35
C ILE A 209 21.19 -4.06 15.85
N GLU A 210 21.77 -4.92 16.67
CA GLU A 210 21.94 -4.72 18.12
C GLU A 210 22.67 -3.41 18.44
N ALA A 211 23.78 -3.15 17.75
CA ALA A 211 24.57 -1.94 17.94
C ALA A 211 23.78 -0.67 17.60
N LEU A 212 23.06 -0.65 16.47
CA LEU A 212 22.23 0.51 16.09
C LEU A 212 21.01 0.67 16.99
N VAL A 213 20.39 -0.42 17.43
CA VAL A 213 19.27 -0.39 18.38
C VAL A 213 19.72 0.22 19.71
N ALA A 214 20.90 -0.15 20.21
CA ALA A 214 21.47 0.43 21.42
C ALA A 214 21.83 1.92 21.22
N LYS A 215 22.42 2.28 20.08
CA LYS A 215 22.77 3.66 19.72
C LYS A 215 21.54 4.56 19.65
N LEU A 216 20.46 4.08 19.03
CA LEU A 216 19.19 4.80 18.88
C LEU A 216 18.33 4.76 20.14
N GLY A 217 18.62 3.90 21.12
CA GLY A 217 17.82 3.74 22.34
C GLY A 217 16.45 3.12 22.10
N ILE A 218 16.33 2.16 21.17
CA ILE A 218 15.06 1.59 20.70
C ILE A 218 14.90 0.10 21.04
N GLN A 219 15.45 -0.35 22.17
CA GLN A 219 15.44 -1.75 22.60
C GLN A 219 14.03 -2.33 22.67
N ASP A 220 13.06 -1.56 23.17
CA ASP A 220 11.67 -1.99 23.30
C ASP A 220 11.00 -2.19 21.93
N ALA A 221 11.27 -1.31 20.97
CA ALA A 221 10.76 -1.44 19.61
C ALA A 221 11.30 -2.71 18.93
N TRP A 222 12.58 -3.01 19.14
CA TRP A 222 13.18 -4.25 18.64
C TRP A 222 12.58 -5.49 19.31
N ALA A 223 12.49 -5.52 20.64
CA ALA A 223 11.91 -6.64 21.39
C ALA A 223 10.45 -6.92 20.98
N SER A 224 9.64 -5.86 20.85
CA SER A 224 8.25 -5.95 20.38
C SER A 224 8.16 -6.52 18.95
N THR A 225 9.06 -6.06 18.06
CA THR A 225 9.11 -6.54 16.67
C THR A 225 9.44 -8.02 16.59
N VAL A 226 10.46 -8.49 17.33
CA VAL A 226 10.84 -9.91 17.39
C VAL A 226 9.69 -10.75 17.92
N LYS A 227 9.05 -10.32 19.03
CA LYS A 227 7.90 -11.01 19.62
C LYS A 227 6.74 -11.14 18.64
N LYS A 228 6.38 -10.05 17.94
CA LYS A 228 5.27 -10.05 16.97
C LYS A 228 5.54 -10.94 15.77
N LYS A 229 6.77 -11.02 15.30
CA LYS A 229 7.13 -11.84 14.12
C LYS A 229 7.32 -13.32 14.44
N GLY A 230 7.66 -13.67 15.68
CA GLY A 230 8.05 -15.04 16.03
C GLY A 230 9.33 -15.51 15.31
N ALA A 231 10.13 -14.57 14.78
CA ALA A 231 11.34 -14.82 14.01
C ALA A 231 12.29 -13.62 14.10
N ALA A 232 13.53 -13.78 13.62
CA ALA A 232 14.52 -12.70 13.57
C ALA A 232 13.97 -11.48 12.79
N ALA A 233 14.05 -10.31 13.41
CA ALA A 233 13.61 -9.05 12.82
C ALA A 233 14.70 -8.48 11.89
N LYS A 234 14.30 -8.02 10.71
CA LYS A 234 15.15 -7.22 9.82
C LYS A 234 15.13 -5.78 10.31
N GLY A 235 16.16 -5.01 10.03
CA GLY A 235 16.19 -3.61 10.46
C GLY A 235 15.03 -2.79 9.87
N LYS A 236 14.60 -3.07 8.63
CA LYS A 236 13.37 -2.49 8.05
C LYS A 236 12.09 -2.77 8.87
N ASP A 237 12.00 -3.89 9.57
CA ASP A 237 10.82 -4.21 10.39
C ASP A 237 10.78 -3.32 11.63
N ILE A 238 11.96 -3.03 12.20
CA ILE A 238 12.14 -2.13 13.35
C ILE A 238 11.86 -0.68 12.93
N VAL A 239 12.42 -0.25 11.80
CA VAL A 239 12.21 1.11 11.24
C VAL A 239 10.74 1.38 10.95
N LYS A 240 9.96 0.39 10.52
CA LYS A 240 8.50 0.53 10.39
C LYS A 240 7.81 0.86 11.72
N VAL A 241 8.25 0.28 12.83
CA VAL A 241 7.66 0.54 14.15
C VAL A 241 7.98 1.95 14.61
N ILE A 242 9.25 2.36 14.56
CA ILE A 242 9.67 3.67 15.08
C ILE A 242 9.36 4.82 14.13
N GLY A 243 9.41 4.58 12.81
CA GLY A 243 9.26 5.61 11.78
C GLY A 243 7.80 5.90 11.40
N ARG A 244 6.86 5.01 11.74
CA ARG A 244 5.42 5.19 11.46
C ARG A 244 4.61 5.59 12.69
N ALA A 245 5.20 5.57 13.88
CA ALA A 245 4.50 5.93 15.11
C ALA A 245 4.20 7.43 15.13
N VAL A 246 2.92 7.79 15.20
CA VAL A 246 2.45 9.18 15.31
C VAL A 246 2.38 9.57 16.79
N ARG A 247 2.75 10.82 17.13
CA ARG A 247 2.62 11.35 18.49
C ARG A 247 1.16 11.49 18.92
N GLU A 248 0.91 11.37 20.22
CA GLU A 248 -0.45 11.37 20.82
C GLU A 248 -0.61 12.48 21.87
N ASP A 249 0.30 13.46 21.89
CA ASP A 249 0.36 14.55 22.87
C ASP A 249 -0.43 15.81 22.45
N GLY A 250 -1.37 15.66 21.51
CA GLY A 250 -2.28 16.72 21.06
C GLY A 250 -1.78 17.58 19.90
N ALA A 251 -0.57 17.33 19.36
CA ALA A 251 -0.14 17.97 18.11
C ALA A 251 -0.79 17.33 16.87
N TYR A 252 -1.00 16.01 16.89
CA TYR A 252 -1.87 15.30 15.95
C TYR A 252 -3.24 15.11 16.61
N ILE A 253 -4.30 15.56 15.94
CA ILE A 253 -5.68 15.53 16.44
C ILE A 253 -6.50 14.66 15.50
N GLU A 254 -7.06 13.58 16.05
CA GLU A 254 -7.91 12.68 15.28
C GLU A 254 -9.24 13.36 14.94
N ALA A 255 -9.57 13.39 13.64
CA ALA A 255 -10.69 14.16 13.11
C ALA A 255 -11.82 13.31 12.52
N GLY A 256 -11.72 11.97 12.61
CA GLY A 256 -12.67 11.00 12.05
C GLY A 256 -12.21 10.41 10.70
N GLU A 257 -12.94 9.41 10.19
CA GLU A 257 -12.63 8.74 8.91
C GLU A 257 -13.12 9.50 7.67
N ASN A 258 -13.85 10.60 7.85
CA ASN A 258 -14.41 11.38 6.75
C ASN A 258 -13.47 12.55 6.40
N ASP A 259 -12.80 12.48 5.26
CA ASP A 259 -11.86 13.51 4.79
C ASP A 259 -12.53 14.89 4.57
N ASN A 260 -13.79 14.94 4.13
CA ASN A 260 -14.54 16.20 4.01
C ASN A 260 -14.76 16.88 5.38
N LEU A 261 -14.81 16.12 6.48
CA LEU A 261 -14.86 16.70 7.82
C LEU A 261 -13.54 17.39 8.18
N ILE A 262 -12.41 16.86 7.72
CA ILE A 262 -11.10 17.49 7.90
C ILE A 262 -11.05 18.79 7.12
N VAL A 263 -11.43 18.79 5.83
CA VAL A 263 -11.50 19.99 4.99
C VAL A 263 -12.32 21.11 5.66
N ASN A 264 -13.53 20.79 6.11
CA ASN A 264 -14.41 21.76 6.78
C ASN A 264 -13.80 22.32 8.07
N LYS A 265 -13.12 21.48 8.87
CA LYS A 265 -12.42 21.93 10.08
C LYS A 265 -11.24 22.85 9.78
N LEU A 266 -10.53 22.63 8.66
CA LEU A 266 -9.44 23.52 8.26
C LEU A 266 -9.94 24.91 7.89
N VAL A 267 -11.06 25.01 7.17
CA VAL A 267 -11.66 26.32 6.86
C VAL A 267 -12.05 27.07 8.13
N ALA A 268 -12.54 26.36 9.15
CA ALA A 268 -12.86 26.97 10.45
C ALA A 268 -11.62 27.31 11.30
N ASN A 269 -10.48 26.63 11.07
CA ASN A 269 -9.22 26.83 11.79
C ASN A 269 -8.05 27.05 10.82
N PRO A 270 -7.84 28.30 10.34
CA PRO A 270 -6.82 28.60 9.33
C PRO A 270 -5.38 28.39 9.80
N ASN A 271 -5.16 28.13 11.10
CA ASN A 271 -3.84 27.88 11.68
C ASN A 271 -3.46 26.39 11.70
N ALA A 272 -4.41 25.48 11.50
CA ALA A 272 -4.16 24.04 11.46
C ALA A 272 -3.75 23.56 10.07
N LEU A 273 -3.02 22.45 10.03
CA LEU A 273 -2.88 21.65 8.81
C LEU A 273 -3.76 20.40 8.94
N GLY A 274 -4.05 19.74 7.82
CA GLY A 274 -4.84 18.54 7.77
C GLY A 274 -4.26 17.49 6.82
N ILE A 275 -4.42 16.22 7.16
CA ILE A 275 -3.98 15.07 6.38
C ILE A 275 -5.19 14.38 5.78
N PHE A 276 -5.24 14.26 4.46
CA PHE A 276 -6.30 13.58 3.73
C PHE A 276 -5.83 13.19 2.31
N GLY A 277 -6.66 12.45 1.56
CA GLY A 277 -6.36 12.04 0.19
C GLY A 277 -6.36 13.21 -0.80
N PHE A 278 -5.51 13.16 -1.83
CA PHE A 278 -5.38 14.20 -2.84
C PHE A 278 -6.69 14.51 -3.59
N SER A 279 -7.54 13.51 -3.86
CA SER A 279 -8.84 13.73 -4.52
C SER A 279 -9.70 14.77 -3.78
N PHE A 280 -9.67 14.78 -2.44
CA PHE A 280 -10.38 15.76 -1.64
C PHE A 280 -9.74 17.14 -1.67
N LEU A 281 -8.41 17.24 -1.88
CA LEU A 281 -7.77 18.54 -2.12
C LEU A 281 -8.23 19.12 -3.44
N ASP A 282 -8.25 18.29 -4.49
CA ASP A 282 -8.64 18.70 -5.84
C ASP A 282 -10.10 19.18 -5.89
N GLN A 283 -11.01 18.39 -5.31
CA GLN A 283 -12.45 18.70 -5.20
C GLN A 283 -12.77 19.95 -4.37
N ASN A 284 -11.87 20.36 -3.46
CA ASN A 284 -12.08 21.50 -2.54
C ASN A 284 -10.99 22.58 -2.71
N SER A 285 -10.43 22.70 -3.92
CA SER A 285 -9.31 23.61 -4.22
C SER A 285 -9.66 25.10 -4.12
N ASP A 286 -10.95 25.45 -4.02
CA ASP A 286 -11.46 26.77 -3.68
C ASP A 286 -11.39 27.07 -2.17
N MET A 287 -11.45 26.04 -1.32
CA MET A 287 -11.48 26.14 0.14
C MET A 287 -10.14 25.88 0.82
N VAL A 288 -9.34 24.96 0.28
CA VAL A 288 -8.06 24.51 0.86
C VAL A 288 -6.92 24.55 -0.16
N GLN A 289 -5.68 24.52 0.34
CA GLN A 289 -4.47 24.47 -0.46
C GLN A 289 -3.51 23.41 0.11
N GLY A 290 -2.78 22.73 -0.77
CA GLY A 290 -1.78 21.72 -0.39
C GLY A 290 -0.42 22.35 -0.06
N SER A 291 0.29 21.75 0.89
CA SER A 291 1.69 22.08 1.18
C SER A 291 2.61 21.53 0.10
N VAL A 292 3.69 22.25 -0.20
CA VAL A 292 4.80 21.72 -1.00
C VAL A 292 5.59 20.75 -0.13
N ILE A 293 5.84 19.53 -0.62
CA ILE A 293 6.60 18.50 0.09
C ILE A 293 7.80 18.07 -0.75
N ASP A 294 9.00 18.13 -0.15
CA ASP A 294 10.28 17.86 -0.83
C ASP A 294 10.43 18.67 -2.13
N GLY A 295 9.93 19.92 -2.14
CA GLY A 295 9.98 20.82 -3.30
C GLY A 295 8.89 20.59 -4.36
N MET A 296 8.01 19.59 -4.18
CA MET A 296 6.93 19.29 -5.12
C MET A 296 5.55 19.60 -4.54
N ALA A 297 4.72 20.32 -5.31
CA ALA A 297 3.31 20.52 -4.97
C ALA A 297 2.50 19.24 -5.26
N PRO A 298 1.45 18.95 -4.48
CA PRO A 298 0.53 17.85 -4.76
C PRO A 298 -0.33 18.22 -5.96
N THR A 299 0.08 17.81 -7.14
CA THR A 299 -0.67 17.99 -8.39
C THR A 299 -0.84 16.64 -9.07
N PHE A 300 -1.85 16.51 -9.93
CA PHE A 300 -2.06 15.30 -10.71
C PHE A 300 -0.79 14.89 -11.47
N ASP A 301 -0.17 15.83 -12.20
CA ASP A 301 1.05 15.59 -12.97
C ASP A 301 2.21 15.12 -12.09
N ALA A 302 2.46 15.79 -10.96
CA ALA A 302 3.54 15.42 -10.06
C ALA A 302 3.32 14.04 -9.40
N ILE A 303 2.07 13.66 -9.15
CA ILE A 303 1.71 12.34 -8.62
C ILE A 303 1.88 11.27 -9.70
N ALA A 304 1.36 11.51 -10.91
CA ALA A 304 1.42 10.59 -12.02
C ALA A 304 2.87 10.36 -12.52
N ALA A 305 3.72 11.38 -12.44
CA ALA A 305 5.15 11.28 -12.71
C ALA A 305 5.94 10.60 -11.56
N GLY A 306 5.33 10.45 -10.38
CA GLY A 306 5.97 9.91 -9.18
C GLY A 306 6.93 10.90 -8.50
N ASP A 307 6.88 12.18 -8.85
CA ASP A 307 7.72 13.23 -8.29
C ASP A 307 7.25 13.67 -6.89
N TYR A 308 5.94 13.73 -6.67
CA TYR A 308 5.38 13.98 -5.35
C TYR A 308 5.48 12.72 -4.47
N LYS A 309 6.47 12.68 -3.56
CA LYS A 309 6.87 11.46 -2.84
C LYS A 309 5.90 10.97 -1.76
N VAL A 310 4.84 11.73 -1.47
CA VAL A 310 3.72 11.27 -0.64
C VAL A 310 2.60 10.72 -1.52
N SER A 311 2.98 9.98 -2.56
CA SER A 311 2.10 9.25 -3.44
C SER A 311 2.74 7.93 -3.87
N ARG A 312 1.94 7.07 -4.49
CA ARG A 312 2.41 5.80 -5.04
C ARG A 312 1.49 5.28 -6.14
N PRO A 313 2.04 4.54 -7.12
CA PRO A 313 1.25 3.82 -8.09
C PRO A 313 0.58 2.59 -7.45
N LEU A 314 -0.61 2.26 -7.94
CA LEU A 314 -1.40 1.11 -7.53
C LEU A 314 -1.50 0.13 -8.70
N TYR A 315 -1.30 -1.15 -8.41
CA TYR A 315 -1.24 -2.21 -9.40
C TYR A 315 -2.16 -3.38 -9.06
N PHE A 316 -2.57 -4.05 -10.12
CA PHE A 316 -3.23 -5.35 -10.13
C PHE A 316 -2.41 -6.32 -10.98
N TYR A 317 -2.21 -7.54 -10.50
CA TYR A 317 -1.51 -8.61 -11.23
C TYR A 317 -2.42 -9.82 -11.34
N VAL A 318 -2.63 -10.31 -12.56
CA VAL A 318 -3.51 -11.46 -12.82
C VAL A 318 -2.67 -12.62 -13.36
N LYS A 319 -2.86 -13.81 -12.80
CA LYS A 319 -2.21 -15.03 -13.26
C LYS A 319 -2.98 -15.63 -14.42
N LYS A 320 -2.41 -15.61 -15.63
CA LYS A 320 -3.10 -16.13 -16.82
C LYS A 320 -3.35 -17.64 -16.77
N ALA A 321 -2.50 -18.39 -16.07
CA ALA A 321 -2.71 -19.82 -15.86
C ALA A 321 -4.03 -20.16 -15.12
N HIS A 322 -4.68 -19.19 -14.47
CA HIS A 322 -5.97 -19.39 -13.80
C HIS A 322 -7.17 -18.99 -14.68
N ILE A 323 -6.94 -18.24 -15.75
CA ILE A 323 -7.98 -17.86 -16.71
C ILE A 323 -8.52 -19.10 -17.43
N GLY A 324 -9.85 -19.20 -17.54
CA GLY A 324 -10.54 -20.37 -18.09
C GLY A 324 -10.62 -21.59 -17.15
N THR A 325 -9.88 -21.57 -16.03
CA THR A 325 -9.96 -22.60 -14.98
C THR A 325 -10.78 -22.11 -13.78
N VAL A 326 -10.56 -20.87 -13.36
CA VAL A 326 -11.35 -20.20 -12.31
C VAL A 326 -12.36 -19.27 -13.01
N PRO A 327 -13.67 -19.47 -12.82
CA PRO A 327 -14.69 -18.66 -13.49
C PRO A 327 -14.61 -17.18 -13.11
N GLY A 328 -14.84 -16.29 -14.09
CA GLY A 328 -15.07 -14.87 -13.84
C GLY A 328 -13.82 -13.97 -13.83
N ILE A 329 -12.60 -14.50 -14.04
CA ILE A 329 -11.37 -13.69 -13.91
C ILE A 329 -11.32 -12.57 -14.95
N GLU A 330 -11.62 -12.87 -16.22
CA GLU A 330 -11.59 -11.86 -17.28
C GLU A 330 -12.70 -10.82 -17.08
N GLU A 331 -13.89 -11.27 -16.67
CA GLU A 331 -15.03 -10.41 -16.39
C GLU A 331 -14.76 -9.50 -15.19
N PHE A 332 -14.13 -10.03 -14.14
CA PHE A 332 -13.74 -9.25 -12.99
C PHE A 332 -12.62 -8.25 -13.31
N LEU A 333 -11.61 -8.66 -14.11
CA LEU A 333 -10.59 -7.75 -14.61
C LEU A 333 -11.23 -6.59 -15.39
N ASN A 334 -12.16 -6.90 -16.31
CA ASN A 334 -12.88 -5.91 -17.10
C ASN A 334 -13.77 -4.99 -16.24
N ALA A 335 -14.42 -5.53 -15.20
CA ALA A 335 -15.18 -4.74 -14.25
C ALA A 335 -14.29 -3.78 -13.47
N PHE A 336 -13.11 -4.24 -13.03
CA PHE A 336 -12.15 -3.42 -12.29
C PHE A 336 -11.61 -2.27 -13.14
N ILE A 337 -11.22 -2.54 -14.39
CA ILE A 337 -10.62 -1.51 -15.25
C ILE A 337 -11.65 -0.66 -16.01
N SER A 338 -12.95 -0.83 -15.73
CA SER A 338 -14.00 -0.07 -16.40
C SER A 338 -13.92 1.42 -16.07
N GLU A 339 -14.40 2.26 -16.99
CA GLU A 339 -14.55 3.71 -16.75
C GLU A 339 -15.42 3.99 -15.52
N ASP A 340 -16.49 3.21 -15.31
CA ASP A 340 -17.35 3.33 -14.13
C ASP A 340 -16.58 3.08 -12.82
N ALA A 341 -15.54 2.24 -12.85
CA ALA A 341 -14.74 1.92 -11.67
C ALA A 341 -13.57 2.89 -11.47
N ILE A 342 -12.63 2.94 -12.40
CA ILE A 342 -11.33 3.63 -12.27
C ILE A 342 -11.17 4.86 -13.18
N GLY A 343 -12.20 5.18 -13.98
CA GLY A 343 -12.20 6.36 -14.84
C GLY A 343 -12.23 7.66 -14.03
N GLU A 344 -12.16 8.79 -14.73
CA GLU A 344 -12.10 10.14 -14.12
C GLU A 344 -13.28 10.42 -13.17
N ASP A 345 -14.47 9.96 -13.54
CA ASP A 345 -15.71 10.06 -12.74
C ASP A 345 -16.09 8.72 -12.07
N GLY A 346 -15.15 7.78 -11.99
CA GLY A 346 -15.41 6.42 -11.51
C GLY A 346 -15.67 6.35 -10.01
N TYR A 347 -16.46 5.37 -9.56
CA TYR A 347 -16.83 5.23 -8.14
C TYR A 347 -15.65 4.94 -7.20
N LEU A 348 -14.47 4.60 -7.71
CA LEU A 348 -13.26 4.45 -6.88
C LEU A 348 -12.57 5.80 -6.61
N VAL A 349 -12.84 6.85 -7.39
CA VAL A 349 -12.37 8.22 -7.11
C VAL A 349 -12.95 8.73 -5.79
N ASP A 350 -14.23 8.43 -5.52
CA ASP A 350 -14.88 8.67 -4.23
C ASP A 350 -14.24 7.92 -3.05
N LYS A 351 -13.44 6.89 -3.36
CA LYS A 351 -12.66 6.12 -2.37
C LYS A 351 -11.21 6.60 -2.26
N GLY A 352 -10.84 7.68 -2.96
CA GLY A 352 -9.51 8.26 -2.94
C GLY A 352 -8.58 7.75 -4.04
N LEU A 353 -9.08 7.00 -5.02
CA LEU A 353 -8.28 6.64 -6.19
C LEU A 353 -8.01 7.90 -7.02
N ILE A 354 -6.76 8.10 -7.40
CA ILE A 354 -6.38 9.10 -8.39
C ILE A 354 -6.35 8.40 -9.75
N PRO A 355 -7.22 8.78 -10.70
CA PRO A 355 -7.35 8.08 -11.97
C PRO A 355 -6.09 8.24 -12.83
N LEU A 356 -5.98 7.40 -13.86
CA LEU A 356 -4.99 7.62 -14.91
C LEU A 356 -5.46 8.74 -15.84
N ASP A 357 -4.53 9.44 -16.48
CA ASP A 357 -4.88 10.31 -17.61
C ASP A 357 -5.47 9.48 -18.76
N ALA A 358 -6.25 10.14 -19.62
CA ALA A 358 -7.03 9.46 -20.66
C ALA A 358 -6.18 8.61 -21.61
N ASP A 359 -4.93 9.00 -21.89
CA ASP A 359 -4.06 8.25 -22.79
C ASP A 359 -3.45 7.02 -22.11
N LYS A 360 -2.97 7.17 -20.87
CA LYS A 360 -2.51 6.02 -20.06
C LYS A 360 -3.63 5.06 -19.73
N TYR A 361 -4.84 5.55 -19.46
CA TYR A 361 -6.00 4.70 -19.24
C TYR A 361 -6.28 3.84 -20.47
N LYS A 362 -6.32 4.44 -21.67
CA LYS A 362 -6.53 3.69 -22.92
C LYS A 362 -5.44 2.65 -23.15
N GLU A 363 -4.17 3.01 -22.99
CA GLU A 363 -3.04 2.09 -23.15
C GLU A 363 -3.17 0.89 -22.20
N MET A 364 -3.37 1.17 -20.91
CA MET A 364 -3.56 0.16 -19.88
C MET A 364 -4.77 -0.72 -20.18
N ALA A 365 -5.91 -0.13 -20.55
CA ALA A 365 -7.14 -0.87 -20.81
C ALA A 365 -7.00 -1.80 -22.03
N VAL A 366 -6.31 -1.36 -23.10
CA VAL A 366 -5.98 -2.21 -24.25
C VAL A 366 -5.08 -3.37 -23.83
N GLY A 367 -4.01 -3.07 -23.08
CA GLY A 367 -3.07 -4.09 -22.62
C GLY A 367 -3.73 -5.14 -21.72
N ALA A 368 -4.56 -4.70 -20.77
CA ALA A 368 -5.29 -5.54 -19.84
C ALA A 368 -6.35 -6.40 -20.55
N LYS A 369 -7.16 -5.84 -21.47
CA LYS A 369 -8.16 -6.58 -22.26
C LYS A 369 -7.52 -7.60 -23.21
N ALA A 370 -6.34 -7.30 -23.73
CA ALA A 370 -5.55 -8.21 -24.54
C ALA A 370 -4.78 -9.27 -23.70
N LEU A 371 -4.89 -9.22 -22.36
CA LEU A 371 -4.14 -10.07 -21.43
C LEU A 371 -2.64 -10.07 -21.74
N THR A 372 -2.10 -8.87 -21.99
CA THR A 372 -0.69 -8.66 -22.34
C THR A 372 0.19 -9.12 -21.18
N ASN A 373 1.21 -9.92 -21.49
CA ASN A 373 2.15 -10.39 -20.48
C ASN A 373 3.04 -9.23 -20.00
N LEU A 374 3.25 -9.19 -18.69
CA LEU A 374 4.25 -8.37 -18.03
C LEU A 374 5.63 -8.65 -18.61
N ALA A 375 6.29 -7.57 -19.02
CA ALA A 375 7.72 -7.52 -19.32
C ALA A 375 8.41 -6.61 -18.29
N LEU A 376 9.51 -7.10 -17.69
CA LEU A 376 10.33 -6.36 -16.73
C LEU A 376 11.69 -5.99 -17.31
#